data_AF-A0A6L3MXV0-F1
#
_entry.id   AF-A0A6L3MXV0-F1
#
_cell.length_a   1.000
_cell.length_b   1.000
_cell.length_c   1.000
_cell.angle_alpha   90.00
_cell.angle_beta   90.00
_cell.angle_gamma   90.00
#
_symmetry.space_group_name_H-M   'P 1'
#
loop_
_entity.id
_entity.type
_entity.pdbx_description
1 polymer ?
#
loop_
_entity_poly.entity_id
_entity_poly.type
_entity_poly.pdbx_seq_one_letter_code
_entity_poly.pdbx_strand_id
1 'polypeptide(L)'
;MSIDRKRRYEMADDFFSLGGSIVMKLTVDAAIEVCEQAAQHGVIVSRIEGGIWHSPGFEARIDCIWDAKIDPPVNDDLTEKSNLEAAEFIREESQVHDVFIVTTFKMTGR
;
A
#
# COMPACT_ATOMS: atom_id res chain seq x y z
N MET A 1 1.29 17.30 10.48
CA MET A 1 -0.14 17.01 10.28
C MET A 1 -0.40 15.57 10.73
N SER A 2 -1.56 15.26 11.30
CA SER A 2 -1.95 13.90 11.68
C SER A 2 -2.87 13.30 10.63
N ILE A 3 -2.67 12.02 10.30
CA ILE A 3 -3.56 11.26 9.41
C ILE A 3 -4.95 11.15 10.06
N ASP A 4 -6.01 11.43 9.29
CA ASP A 4 -7.39 11.18 9.70
C ASP A 4 -7.76 9.72 9.42
N ARG A 5 -7.93 8.94 10.49
CA ARG A 5 -8.26 7.51 10.40
C ARG A 5 -9.68 7.23 9.88
N LYS A 6 -10.55 8.26 9.80
CA LYS A 6 -11.91 8.16 9.27
C LYS A 6 -12.02 8.58 7.81
N ARG A 7 -10.91 9.00 7.19
CA ARG A 7 -10.86 9.39 5.79
C ARG A 7 -10.33 8.23 4.93
N ARG A 8 -10.95 8.05 3.77
CA ARG A 8 -10.37 7.32 2.63
C ARG A 8 -9.66 8.34 1.75
N TYR A 9 -8.37 8.15 1.54
CA TYR A 9 -7.48 9.02 0.79
C TYR A 9 -7.44 8.58 -0.67
N GLU A 10 -7.35 9.56 -1.56
CA GLU A 10 -7.50 9.37 -3.02
C GLU A 10 -6.22 9.68 -3.79
N MET A 11 -5.16 10.13 -3.09
CA MET A 11 -3.90 10.55 -3.69
C MET A 11 -2.74 9.77 -3.07
N ALA A 12 -1.84 9.22 -3.89
CA ALA A 12 -0.62 8.58 -3.40
C ALA A 12 0.33 9.57 -2.70
N ASP A 13 0.38 10.83 -3.17
CA ASP A 13 1.20 11.88 -2.55
C ASP A 13 0.91 12.09 -1.06
N ASP A 14 -0.36 11.96 -0.65
CA ASP A 14 -0.76 12.06 0.75
C ASP A 14 -0.12 10.93 1.58
N PHE A 15 0.01 9.73 1.04
CA PHE A 15 0.64 8.60 1.70
C PHE A 15 2.11 8.89 2.03
N PHE A 16 2.89 9.37 1.05
CA PHE A 16 4.30 9.67 1.28
C PHE A 16 4.49 10.91 2.16
N SER A 17 3.71 11.96 1.93
CA SER A 17 3.84 13.24 2.64
C SER A 17 3.42 13.18 4.11
N LEU A 18 2.47 12.31 4.45
CA LEU A 18 1.90 12.21 5.80
C LEU A 18 2.40 10.98 6.59
N GLY A 19 3.20 10.12 5.98
CA GLY A 19 3.66 8.87 6.61
C GLY A 19 2.53 7.84 6.73
N GLY A 20 1.84 7.59 5.62
CA GLY A 20 0.62 6.78 5.54
C GLY A 20 0.77 5.28 5.81
N SER A 21 2.01 4.76 5.81
CA SER A 21 2.30 3.33 6.03
C SER A 21 1.55 2.78 7.25
N ILE A 22 0.96 1.59 7.13
CA ILE A 22 0.24 0.84 8.17
C ILE A 22 -1.14 1.41 8.54
N VAL A 23 -1.42 2.69 8.28
CA VAL A 23 -2.61 3.35 8.88
C VAL A 23 -3.54 4.04 7.88
N MET A 24 -3.04 4.47 6.72
CA MET A 24 -3.80 5.22 5.74
C MET A 24 -4.71 4.30 4.93
N LYS A 25 -5.99 4.68 4.81
CA LYS A 25 -6.98 3.99 3.98
C LYS A 25 -6.96 4.65 2.63
N LEU A 26 -6.59 3.91 1.61
CA LEU A 26 -6.44 4.40 0.24
C LEU A 26 -7.58 3.83 -0.61
N THR A 27 -8.06 4.61 -1.57
CA THR A 27 -8.82 4.07 -2.70
C THR A 27 -7.96 3.09 -3.50
N VAL A 28 -8.60 2.27 -4.34
CA VAL A 28 -7.92 1.36 -5.26
C VAL A 28 -6.83 2.07 -6.06
N ASP A 29 -7.18 3.15 -6.76
CA ASP A 29 -6.25 3.89 -7.62
C ASP A 29 -5.06 4.45 -6.84
N ALA A 30 -5.33 5.12 -5.72
CA ALA A 30 -4.28 5.64 -4.85
C ALA A 30 -3.36 4.54 -4.28
N ALA A 31 -3.88 3.36 -3.95
CA ALA A 31 -3.08 2.25 -3.44
C ALA A 31 -2.17 1.66 -4.52
N ILE A 32 -2.67 1.51 -5.75
CA ILE A 32 -1.88 1.10 -6.92
C ILE A 32 -0.77 2.13 -7.18
N GLU A 33 -1.11 3.42 -7.18
CA GLU A 33 -0.16 4.49 -7.43
C GLU A 33 0.94 4.55 -6.34
N VAL A 34 0.60 4.31 -5.06
CA VAL A 34 1.60 4.16 -3.99
C VAL A 34 2.57 3.02 -4.30
N CYS A 35 2.07 1.86 -4.74
CA CYS A 35 2.91 0.73 -5.11
C CYS A 35 3.85 1.09 -6.28
N GLU A 36 3.34 1.72 -7.34
CA GLU A 36 4.13 2.11 -8.51
C GLU A 36 5.21 3.17 -8.20
N GLN A 37 4.93 4.09 -7.28
CA GLN A 37 5.84 5.16 -6.89
C GLN A 37 6.81 4.79 -5.76
N ALA A 38 6.56 3.71 -5.02
CA ALA A 38 7.29 3.34 -3.81
C ALA A 38 8.83 3.36 -3.97
N ALA A 39 9.36 2.78 -5.05
CA ALA A 39 10.80 2.72 -5.31
C ALA A 39 11.44 4.11 -5.52
N GLN A 40 10.69 5.05 -6.13
CA GLN A 40 11.12 6.44 -6.33
C GLN A 40 11.19 7.19 -5.00
N HIS A 41 10.31 6.83 -4.06
CA HIS A 41 10.29 7.34 -2.69
C HIS A 41 11.24 6.60 -1.73
N GLY A 42 12.06 5.68 -2.23
CA GLY A 42 13.06 4.96 -1.45
C GLY A 42 12.45 3.94 -0.47
N VAL A 43 11.24 3.48 -0.74
CA VAL A 43 10.52 2.48 0.06
C VAL A 43 10.15 1.26 -0.76
N ILE A 44 9.90 0.16 -0.06
CA ILE A 44 9.44 -1.10 -0.62
C ILE A 44 8.17 -1.52 0.09
N VAL A 45 7.20 -1.99 -0.68
CA VAL A 45 5.92 -2.49 -0.18
C VAL A 45 6.13 -3.89 0.39
N SER A 46 5.75 -4.08 1.65
CA SER A 46 5.90 -5.33 2.37
C SER A 46 4.59 -6.07 2.60
N ARG A 47 3.48 -5.33 2.63
CA ARG A 47 2.15 -5.89 2.86
C ARG A 47 1.07 -4.98 2.30
N ILE A 48 0.03 -5.62 1.78
CA ILE A 48 -1.25 -5.01 1.43
C ILE A 48 -2.34 -5.66 2.28
N GLU A 49 -3.20 -4.83 2.86
CA GLU A 49 -4.42 -5.28 3.55
C GLU A 49 -5.61 -4.57 2.90
N GLY A 50 -6.50 -5.33 2.26
CA GLY A 50 -7.72 -4.80 1.66
C GLY A 50 -8.93 -4.95 2.57
N GLY A 51 -10.01 -4.27 2.16
CA GLY A 51 -11.23 -4.24 2.92
C GLY A 51 -12.39 -3.60 2.18
N ILE A 52 -13.47 -3.39 2.93
CA ILE A 52 -14.68 -2.70 2.45
C ILE A 52 -14.83 -1.36 3.19
N TRP A 53 -15.13 -0.31 2.43
CA TRP A 53 -15.36 1.02 2.95
C TRP A 53 -16.84 1.30 3.23
N HIS A 54 -17.17 1.66 4.47
CA HIS A 54 -18.54 1.90 4.96
C HIS A 54 -18.91 3.39 5.13
N SER A 55 -18.09 4.33 4.65
CA SER A 55 -18.39 5.77 4.60
C SER A 55 -19.01 6.40 5.87
N PRO A 56 -18.27 6.54 6.98
CA PRO A 56 -16.90 6.09 7.21
C PRO A 56 -16.85 4.72 7.90
N GLY A 57 -15.82 3.94 7.60
CA GLY A 57 -15.55 2.69 8.30
C GLY A 57 -14.70 1.78 7.43
N PHE A 58 -13.68 1.16 8.01
CA PHE A 58 -12.86 0.17 7.34
C PHE A 58 -13.16 -1.19 7.94
N GLU A 59 -13.69 -2.09 7.11
CA GLU A 59 -13.84 -3.50 7.44
C GLU A 59 -12.66 -4.27 6.84
N ALA A 60 -11.75 -4.72 7.69
CA ALA A 60 -10.60 -5.51 7.28
C ALA A 60 -11.03 -6.90 6.79
N ARG A 61 -10.43 -7.35 5.69
CA ARG A 61 -10.75 -8.63 5.05
C ARG A 61 -9.54 -9.54 5.06
N ILE A 62 -9.62 -10.61 5.86
CA ILE A 62 -8.51 -11.57 6.06
C ILE A 62 -8.18 -12.31 4.76
N ASP A 63 -9.18 -12.47 3.89
CA ASP A 63 -9.07 -13.02 2.54
C ASP A 63 -8.39 -12.05 1.56
N CYS A 64 -8.17 -10.79 1.93
CA CYS A 64 -7.55 -9.76 1.10
C CYS A 64 -6.22 -9.28 1.71
N ILE A 65 -5.31 -10.22 1.98
CA ILE A 65 -3.97 -9.91 2.50
C ILE A 65 -2.91 -10.43 1.53
N TRP A 66 -1.98 -9.56 1.17
CA TRP A 66 -0.77 -9.91 0.46
C TRP A 66 0.44 -9.56 1.31
N ASP A 67 1.42 -10.46 1.34
CA ASP A 67 2.69 -10.27 2.01
C ASP A 67 3.80 -10.44 0.98
N ALA A 68 4.74 -9.50 0.98
CA ALA A 68 5.88 -9.52 0.08
C ALA A 68 6.80 -10.70 0.42
N LYS A 69 7.24 -11.42 -0.61
CA LYS A 69 8.20 -12.53 -0.48
C LYS A 69 9.62 -12.00 -0.65
N ILE A 70 10.06 -11.19 0.31
CA ILE A 70 11.38 -10.55 0.27
C ILE A 70 12.26 -11.15 1.35
N ASP A 71 13.31 -11.86 0.93
CA ASP A 71 14.41 -12.25 1.79
C ASP A 71 15.54 -11.21 1.70
N PRO A 72 16.05 -10.67 2.83
CA PRO A 72 17.23 -9.82 2.81
C PRO A 72 18.47 -10.57 2.26
N PRO A 73 19.40 -9.89 1.56
CA PRO A 73 19.44 -8.44 1.30
C PRO A 73 18.56 -8.03 0.11
N VAL A 74 17.89 -6.89 0.26
CA VAL A 74 17.04 -6.31 -0.80
C VAL A 74 17.93 -5.55 -1.79
N ASN A 75 17.75 -5.81 -3.09
CA ASN A 75 18.32 -5.01 -4.17
C ASN A 75 17.22 -4.23 -4.92
N ASP A 76 17.62 -3.31 -5.80
CA ASP A 76 16.66 -2.45 -6.52
C ASP A 76 15.69 -3.28 -7.38
N ASP A 77 16.17 -4.32 -8.08
CA ASP A 77 15.34 -5.18 -8.95
C ASP A 77 14.26 -5.94 -8.16
N LEU A 78 14.61 -6.49 -6.99
CA LEU A 78 13.66 -7.15 -6.10
C LEU A 78 12.63 -6.17 -5.54
N THR A 79 13.03 -4.91 -5.34
CA THR A 79 12.14 -3.86 -4.86
C THR A 79 11.09 -3.51 -5.89
N GLU A 80 11.51 -3.23 -7.13
CA GLU A 80 10.59 -2.89 -8.21
C GLU A 80 9.61 -4.04 -8.46
N LYS A 81 10.12 -5.27 -8.51
CA LYS A 81 9.28 -6.46 -8.68
C LYS A 81 8.24 -6.60 -7.56
N SER A 82 8.64 -6.48 -6.29
CA SER A 82 7.73 -6.59 -5.15
C SER A 82 6.63 -5.53 -5.19
N ASN A 83 6.99 -4.30 -5.53
CA ASN A 83 6.06 -3.20 -5.65
C ASN A 83 5.04 -3.43 -6.78
N LEU A 84 5.47 -3.95 -7.92
CA LEU A 84 4.59 -4.32 -9.03
C LEU A 84 3.65 -5.49 -8.66
N GLU A 85 4.16 -6.53 -7.99
CA GLU A 85 3.33 -7.64 -7.51
C GLU A 85 2.25 -7.17 -6.52
N ALA A 86 2.56 -6.20 -5.65
CA ALA A 86 1.58 -5.58 -4.76
C ALA A 86 0.50 -4.80 -5.53
N ALA A 87 0.88 -4.06 -6.58
CA ALA A 87 -0.06 -3.32 -7.42
C ALA A 87 -1.00 -4.27 -8.18
N GLU A 88 -0.48 -5.36 -8.74
CA GLU A 88 -1.29 -6.38 -9.41
C GLU A 88 -2.27 -7.05 -8.45
N PHE A 89 -1.82 -7.39 -7.23
CA PHE A 89 -2.71 -7.94 -6.21
C PHE A 89 -3.90 -7.00 -5.91
N ILE A 90 -3.65 -5.69 -5.77
CA ILE A 90 -4.71 -4.70 -5.57
C ILE A 90 -5.69 -4.68 -6.76
N ARG A 91 -5.17 -4.75 -8.01
CA ARG A 91 -6.01 -4.80 -9.22
C ARG A 91 -6.90 -6.04 -9.27
N GLU A 92 -6.38 -7.19 -8.87
CA GLU A 92 -7.14 -8.45 -8.83
C GLU A 92 -8.26 -8.38 -7.76
N GLU A 93 -7.93 -7.86 -6.58
CA GLU A 93 -8.86 -7.76 -5.45
C GLU A 93 -9.88 -6.60 -5.57
N SER A 94 -9.66 -5.64 -6.49
CA SER A 94 -10.51 -4.47 -6.63
C SER A 94 -11.95 -4.77 -7.09
N GLN A 95 -12.21 -6.00 -7.51
CA GLN A 95 -13.57 -6.45 -7.86
C GLN A 95 -14.47 -6.59 -6.62
N VAL A 96 -13.88 -6.81 -5.45
CA VAL A 96 -14.59 -7.08 -4.19
C VAL A 96 -14.23 -6.07 -3.11
N HIS A 97 -12.99 -5.56 -3.12
CA HIS A 97 -12.42 -4.70 -2.09
C HIS A 97 -12.18 -3.29 -2.66
N ASP A 98 -12.61 -2.25 -1.94
CA ASP A 98 -12.58 -0.85 -2.43
C ASP A 98 -11.73 0.09 -1.58
N VAL A 99 -11.00 -0.47 -0.62
CA VAL A 99 -10.10 0.27 0.27
C VAL A 99 -8.93 -0.61 0.70
N PHE A 100 -7.73 -0.01 0.69
CA PHE A 100 -6.50 -0.73 0.98
C PHE A 100 -5.62 0.05 1.96
N ILE A 101 -4.87 -0.69 2.77
CA ILE A 101 -3.80 -0.18 3.62
C ILE A 101 -2.49 -0.78 3.09
N VAL A 102 -1.51 0.08 2.85
CA VAL A 102 -0.19 -0.30 2.37
C VAL A 102 0.80 -0.21 3.54
N THR A 103 1.59 -1.25 3.75
CA THR A 103 2.74 -1.22 4.64
C THR A 103 4.02 -1.20 3.83
N THR A 104 4.90 -0.25 4.16
CA THR A 104 6.20 -0.09 3.52
C THR A 104 7.32 0.00 4.53
N PHE A 105 8.53 -0.44 4.16
CA PHE A 105 9.77 -0.15 4.89
C PHE A 105 10.76 0.62 4.02
N LYS A 106 11.65 1.38 4.66
CA LYS A 106 12.71 2.13 3.97
C LYS A 106 13.79 1.18 3.48
N MET A 107 14.28 1.40 2.26
CA MET A 107 15.49 0.73 1.79
C MET A 107 16.68 1.31 2.55
N THR A 108 17.43 0.47 3.26
CA THR A 108 18.68 0.89 3.92
C THR A 108 19.83 0.83 2.92
N GLY A 109 20.55 1.93 2.71
CA GLY A 109 21.83 1.94 1.97
C GLY A 109 21.86 2.67 0.62
N ARG A 110 20.99 3.66 0.38
CA ARG A 110 21.22 4.67 -0.68
C ARG A 110 22.02 5.86 -0.14
#